data_AF-A0A955LUJ4-F1
#
_entry.id   AF-A0A955LUJ4-F1
#
_cell.length_a   1.000
_cell.length_b   1.000
_cell.length_c   1.000
_cell.angle_alpha   90.00
_cell.angle_beta   90.00
_cell.angle_gamma   90.00
#
_symmetry.space_group_name_H-M   'P 1'
#
loop_
_entity.id
_entity.type
_entity.pdbx_description
1 polymer ?
#
loop_
_entity_poly.entity_id
_entity_poly.type
_entity_poly.pdbx_seq_one_letter_code
_entity_poly.pdbx_strand_id
1 'polypeptide(L)'
;MKPAAEKNKMIAMVFSLVPGAAQIYLGRPKKGVGLLFIFAGICWVWIFSDSYLARLISIFLYGSVTIVPMIETYQILRYGKNTLDSDAAWYVVFLLISNGFAALPMLWQSRRFSRASKTAWTVAVPVLAFLYIAFLIRYWPDLERFLRAAVGRDG
;
A
#
# COMPACT_ATOMS: atom_id res chain seq x y z
N MET A 1 -8.14 16.16 23.07
CA MET A 1 -7.01 15.29 22.66
C MET A 1 -5.72 16.01 23.03
N LYS A 2 -4.79 15.37 23.77
CA LYS A 2 -3.51 16.00 24.12
C LYS A 2 -2.69 16.31 22.85
N PRO A 3 -1.98 17.45 22.79
CA PRO A 3 -1.07 17.75 21.69
C PRO A 3 -0.01 16.66 21.57
N ALA A 4 0.48 16.39 20.35
CA ALA A 4 1.43 15.30 20.10
C ALA A 4 2.69 15.36 20.98
N ALA A 5 3.11 16.57 21.38
CA ALA A 5 4.25 16.80 22.27
C ALA A 5 4.05 16.26 23.70
N GLU A 6 2.80 16.10 24.16
CA GLU A 6 2.46 15.58 25.50
C GLU A 6 2.18 14.07 25.51
N LYS A 7 2.20 13.42 24.34
CA LYS A 7 1.95 11.98 24.24
C LYS A 7 3.20 11.19 24.59
N ASN A 8 3.02 9.99 25.16
CA ASN A 8 4.13 9.11 25.51
C ASN A 8 4.91 8.70 24.25
N LYS A 9 6.18 9.09 24.18
CA LYS A 9 7.07 8.85 23.04
C LYS A 9 7.32 7.36 22.84
N MET A 10 7.48 6.58 23.91
CA MET A 10 7.73 5.14 23.82
C MET A 10 6.54 4.42 23.20
N ILE A 11 5.32 4.73 23.65
CA ILE A 11 4.09 4.13 23.10
C ILE A 11 3.94 4.47 21.61
N ALA A 12 4.18 5.73 21.22
CA ALA A 12 4.10 6.14 19.83
C ALA A 12 5.14 5.44 18.93
N MET A 13 6.33 5.14 19.45
CA MET A 13 7.37 4.39 18.72
C MET A 13 7.06 2.90 18.61
N VAL A 14 6.50 2.29 19.66
CA VAL A 14 6.04 0.90 19.57
C VAL A 14 4.91 0.80 18.54
N PHE A 15 3.97 1.74 18.57
CA PHE A 15 2.88 1.80 17.61
C PHE A 15 3.33 2.13 16.19
N SER A 16 4.51 2.72 15.97
CA SER A 16 4.98 3.03 14.62
C SER A 16 5.49 1.79 13.89
N LEU A 17 5.71 0.68 14.59
CA LEU A 17 5.97 -0.62 13.99
C LEU A 17 4.73 -1.17 13.28
N VAL A 18 3.52 -0.88 13.78
CA VAL A 18 2.29 -1.27 13.10
C VAL A 18 1.88 -0.12 12.16
N PRO A 19 1.92 -0.32 10.83
CA PRO A 19 1.67 0.78 9.91
C PRO A 19 0.32 1.46 10.15
N GLY A 20 0.34 2.76 10.40
CA GLY A 20 -0.86 3.56 10.66
C GLY A 20 -1.29 3.68 12.13
N ALA A 21 -0.87 2.77 13.02
CA ALA A 21 -1.29 2.81 14.42
C ALA A 21 -0.73 4.03 15.17
N ALA A 22 0.54 4.38 14.95
CA ALA A 22 1.14 5.60 15.52
C ALA A 22 0.42 6.87 15.05
N GLN A 23 -0.02 6.93 13.80
CA GLN A 23 -0.69 8.09 13.20
C GLN A 23 -2.06 8.29 13.84
N ILE A 24 -2.81 7.21 14.09
CA ILE A 24 -4.05 7.26 14.88
C ILE A 24 -3.76 7.78 16.28
N TYR A 25 -2.77 7.19 16.96
CA TYR A 25 -2.39 7.60 18.31
C TYR A 25 -1.98 9.07 18.38
N LEU A 26 -1.30 9.60 17.36
CA LEU A 26 -0.91 11.01 17.27
C LEU A 26 -2.08 11.95 16.90
N GLY A 27 -3.26 11.43 16.56
CA GLY A 27 -4.45 12.22 16.25
C GLY A 27 -4.67 12.47 14.75
N ARG A 28 -4.07 11.63 13.89
CA ARG A 28 -4.22 11.66 12.42
C ARG A 28 -4.94 10.39 11.92
N PRO A 29 -6.22 10.18 12.30
CA PRO A 29 -6.90 8.92 12.07
C PRO A 29 -7.14 8.60 10.59
N LYS A 30 -7.42 9.61 9.74
CA LYS A 30 -7.66 9.40 8.31
C LYS A 30 -6.48 8.67 7.65
N LYS A 31 -5.28 9.22 7.84
CA LYS A 31 -4.03 8.64 7.33
C LYS A 31 -3.74 7.29 7.95
N GLY A 32 -3.89 7.18 9.28
CA GLY A 32 -3.64 5.93 9.99
C GLY A 32 -4.52 4.78 9.51
N VAL A 33 -5.81 5.01 9.25
CA VAL A 33 -6.72 4.00 8.67
C VAL A 33 -6.32 3.64 7.24
N GLY A 34 -5.87 4.60 6.44
CA GLY A 34 -5.36 4.31 5.09
C GLY A 34 -4.15 3.39 5.09
N LEU A 35 -3.18 3.64 5.97
CA LEU A 35 -2.00 2.79 6.16
C LEU A 35 -2.36 1.42 6.74
N LEU A 36 -3.30 1.35 7.68
CA LEU A 36 -3.80 0.08 8.23
C LEU A 36 -4.50 -0.77 7.16
N PHE A 37 -5.20 -0.15 6.21
CA PHE A 37 -5.83 -0.88 5.11
C PHE A 37 -4.78 -1.54 4.20
N ILE A 38 -3.69 -0.83 3.89
CA ILE A 38 -2.56 -1.40 3.15
C ILE A 38 -1.93 -2.55 3.97
N PHE A 39 -1.71 -2.32 5.26
CA PHE A 39 -1.16 -3.34 6.16
C PHE A 39 -2.03 -4.60 6.25
N ALA A 40 -3.36 -4.46 6.28
CA ALA A 40 -4.27 -5.60 6.24
C ALA A 40 -4.11 -6.43 4.96
N GLY A 41 -3.88 -5.79 3.81
CA GLY A 41 -3.55 -6.48 2.56
C GLY A 41 -2.23 -7.26 2.64
N ILE A 42 -1.22 -6.71 3.32
CA ILE A 42 0.04 -7.41 3.58
C ILE A 42 -0.22 -8.64 4.48
N CYS A 43 -0.95 -8.47 5.59
CA CYS A 43 -1.31 -9.59 6.47
C CYS A 43 -2.09 -10.68 5.74
N TRP A 44 -2.98 -10.31 4.80
CA TRP A 44 -3.69 -11.26 3.97
C TRP A 44 -2.73 -12.17 3.19
N VAL A 45 -1.68 -11.62 2.59
CA VAL A 45 -0.66 -12.42 1.90
C VAL A 45 0.01 -13.40 2.86
N TRP A 46 0.35 -12.98 4.08
CA TRP A 46 0.98 -13.87 5.06
C TRP A 46 0.08 -15.00 5.54
N ILE A 47 -1.22 -14.77 5.65
CA ILE A 47 -2.18 -15.75 6.15
C ILE A 47 -2.61 -16.73 5.04
N PHE A 48 -2.84 -16.23 3.83
CA PHE A 48 -3.52 -16.99 2.78
C PHE A 48 -2.64 -17.38 1.59
N SER A 49 -1.43 -16.83 1.46
CA SER A 49 -0.53 -17.19 0.35
C SER A 49 0.52 -18.21 0.77
N ASP A 50 0.59 -19.32 0.03
CA ASP A 50 1.65 -20.33 0.15
C ASP A 50 2.91 -19.98 -0.66
N SER A 51 2.82 -19.02 -1.58
CA SER A 51 3.95 -18.60 -2.40
C SER A 51 5.03 -17.89 -1.58
N TYR A 52 6.24 -18.46 -1.57
CA TYR A 52 7.42 -17.84 -0.94
C TYR A 52 7.77 -16.50 -1.59
N LEU A 53 7.65 -16.40 -2.92
CA LEU A 53 7.89 -15.16 -3.65
C LEU A 53 6.93 -14.05 -3.20
N ALA A 54 5.64 -14.37 -3.03
CA ALA A 54 4.66 -13.40 -2.53
C ALA A 54 4.99 -12.93 -1.11
N ARG A 55 5.44 -13.84 -0.23
CA ARG A 55 5.88 -13.49 1.13
C ARG A 55 7.12 -12.59 1.09
N LEU A 56 8.11 -12.88 0.25
CA LEU A 56 9.30 -12.03 0.09
C LEU A 56 8.93 -10.62 -0.40
N ILE A 57 8.09 -10.52 -1.43
CA ILE A 57 7.61 -9.23 -1.95
C ILE A 57 6.88 -8.47 -0.83
N SER A 58 6.05 -9.15 -0.04
CA SER A 58 5.30 -8.52 1.05
C SER A 58 6.18 -7.92 2.14
N ILE A 59 7.40 -8.43 2.37
CA ILE A 59 8.38 -7.84 3.30
C ILE A 59 8.84 -6.47 2.78
N PHE A 60 9.15 -6.38 1.49
CA PHE A 60 9.50 -5.13 0.84
C PHE A 60 8.33 -4.12 0.91
N LEU A 61 7.12 -4.58 0.61
CA LEU A 61 5.91 -3.76 0.71
C LEU A 61 5.67 -3.26 2.14
N TYR A 62 5.87 -4.11 3.15
CA TYR A 62 5.79 -3.70 4.55
C TYR A 62 6.78 -2.58 4.88
N GLY A 63 8.04 -2.69 4.46
CA GLY A 63 9.03 -1.62 4.63
C GLY A 63 8.57 -0.29 4.03
N SER A 64 7.95 -0.32 2.84
CA SER A 64 7.45 0.87 2.14
C SER A 64 6.36 1.63 2.92
N VAL A 65 5.49 0.90 3.64
CA VAL A 65 4.36 1.45 4.41
C VAL A 65 4.79 1.86 5.82
N THR A 66 5.84 1.24 6.37
CA THR A 66 6.29 1.51 7.75
C THR A 66 7.32 2.62 7.84
N ILE A 67 8.34 2.62 6.96
CA ILE A 67 9.54 3.47 7.15
C ILE A 67 9.19 4.96 7.11
N VAL A 68 8.47 5.43 6.08
CA VAL A 68 8.18 6.87 5.95
C VAL A 68 7.28 7.37 7.10
N PRO A 69 6.17 6.69 7.45
CA PRO A 69 5.33 7.13 8.56
C PRO A 69 6.00 6.95 9.94
N MET A 70 6.94 6.00 10.09
CA MET A 70 7.78 5.87 11.29
C MET A 70 8.71 7.07 11.46
N ILE A 71 9.39 7.50 10.38
CA ILE A 71 10.24 8.70 10.42
C ILE A 71 9.38 9.93 10.72
N GLU A 72 8.20 10.06 10.09
CA GLU A 72 7.25 11.14 10.39
C GLU A 72 6.88 11.17 11.89
N THR A 73 6.57 10.01 12.47
CA THR A 73 6.27 9.87 13.91
C THR A 73 7.43 10.34 14.76
N TYR A 74 8.66 9.92 14.43
CA TYR A 74 9.86 10.36 15.13
C TYR A 74 10.05 11.88 15.08
N GLN A 75 9.87 12.49 13.91
CA GLN A 75 10.02 13.93 13.74
C GLN A 75 8.98 14.72 14.55
N ILE A 76 7.72 14.28 14.53
CA ILE A 76 6.65 14.92 15.32
C ILE A 76 6.96 14.86 16.82
N LEU A 77 7.42 13.71 17.33
CA LEU A 77 7.71 13.54 18.76
C LEU A 77 8.97 14.27 19.23
N ARG A 78 9.96 14.45 18.35
CA ARG A 78 11.24 15.11 18.66
C ARG A 78 11.21 16.61 18.46
N TYR A 79 10.65 17.06 17.34
CA TYR A 79 10.73 18.45 16.88
C TYR A 79 9.38 19.16 16.86
N GLY A 80 8.27 18.48 17.13
CA GLY A 80 6.92 19.05 17.03
C GLY A 80 6.48 19.37 15.59
N LYS A 81 7.32 19.08 14.59
CA LYS A 81 7.10 19.32 13.17
C LYS A 81 7.53 18.12 12.35
N ASN A 82 6.91 17.91 11.20
CA ASN A 82 7.31 16.91 10.21
C ASN A 82 7.88 17.61 8.98
N THR A 83 9.11 17.25 8.60
CA THR A 83 9.71 17.71 7.32
C THR A 83 9.44 16.70 6.20
N LEU A 84 9.25 15.43 6.56
CA LEU A 84 8.77 14.38 5.68
C LEU A 84 7.24 14.36 5.72
N ASP A 85 6.64 15.07 4.77
CA ASP A 85 5.21 15.01 4.52
C ASP A 85 4.86 13.68 3.83
N SER A 86 4.42 12.68 4.58
CA SER A 86 3.89 11.43 3.96
C SER A 86 2.50 11.61 3.35
N ASP A 87 1.98 12.83 3.27
CA ASP A 87 0.85 13.16 2.39
C ASP A 87 1.35 13.67 1.02
N ALA A 88 2.67 13.73 0.82
CA ALA A 88 3.28 14.14 -0.44
C ALA A 88 2.86 13.21 -1.58
N ALA A 89 2.59 13.81 -2.74
CA ALA A 89 2.08 13.10 -3.91
C ALA A 89 3.01 11.97 -4.33
N TRP A 90 4.33 12.16 -4.25
CA TRP A 90 5.31 11.14 -4.60
C TRP A 90 5.19 9.88 -3.74
N TYR A 91 4.94 10.03 -2.43
CA TYR A 91 4.79 8.89 -1.53
C TYR A 91 3.50 8.12 -1.83
N VAL A 92 2.41 8.83 -2.08
CA VAL A 92 1.13 8.21 -2.47
C VAL A 92 1.25 7.50 -3.82
N VAL A 93 1.92 8.11 -4.81
CA VAL A 93 2.18 7.47 -6.12
C VAL A 93 3.04 6.24 -5.93
N PHE A 94 4.10 6.32 -5.12
CA PHE A 94 4.95 5.19 -4.81
C PHE A 94 4.17 4.04 -4.16
N LEU A 95 3.29 4.34 -3.20
CA LEU A 95 2.38 3.35 -2.60
C LEU A 95 1.41 2.75 -3.62
N LEU A 96 0.86 3.55 -4.55
CA LEU A 96 -0.02 3.04 -5.61
C LEU A 96 0.71 2.09 -6.56
N ILE A 97 1.95 2.41 -6.92
CA ILE A 97 2.74 1.56 -7.82
C ILE A 97 3.17 0.27 -7.11
N SER A 98 3.60 0.36 -5.86
CA SER A 98 4.12 -0.79 -5.11
C SER A 98 3.03 -1.67 -4.51
N ASN A 99 2.01 -1.08 -3.90
CA ASN A 99 0.95 -1.79 -3.17
C ASN A 99 -0.37 -1.88 -3.96
N GLY A 100 -0.43 -1.29 -5.15
CA GLY A 100 -1.59 -1.36 -6.04
C GLY A 100 -2.85 -0.72 -5.45
N PHE A 101 -3.97 -1.43 -5.61
CA PHE A 101 -5.30 -0.99 -5.17
C PHE A 101 -5.37 -0.69 -3.67
N ALA A 102 -4.58 -1.39 -2.84
CA ALA A 102 -4.62 -1.21 -1.39
C ALA A 102 -4.27 0.22 -0.95
N ALA A 103 -3.54 0.98 -1.77
CA ALA A 103 -3.17 2.37 -1.48
C ALA A 103 -4.25 3.41 -1.86
N LEU A 104 -5.38 3.00 -2.46
CA LEU A 104 -6.44 3.92 -2.87
C LEU A 104 -7.04 4.77 -1.74
N PRO A 105 -7.24 4.27 -0.50
CA PRO A 105 -7.70 5.11 0.59
C PRO A 105 -6.77 6.32 0.81
N MET A 106 -5.45 6.16 0.65
CA MET A 106 -4.51 7.27 0.76
C MET A 106 -4.59 8.25 -0.42
N LEU A 107 -4.84 7.75 -1.64
CA LEU A 107 -5.07 8.60 -2.80
C LEU A 107 -6.29 9.52 -2.59
N TRP A 108 -7.39 8.96 -2.09
CA TRP A 108 -8.61 9.72 -1.83
C TRP A 108 -8.43 10.78 -0.75
N GLN A 109 -7.59 10.50 0.25
CA GLN A 109 -7.30 11.43 1.34
C GLN A 109 -6.33 12.55 0.95
N SER A 110 -5.43 12.30 -0.01
CA SER A 110 -4.45 13.30 -0.41
C SER A 110 -5.14 14.51 -1.05
N ARG A 111 -4.79 15.70 -0.55
CA ARG A 111 -5.29 16.98 -1.08
C ARG A 111 -4.61 17.39 -2.39
N ARG A 112 -3.48 16.74 -2.74
CA ARG A 112 -2.67 17.08 -3.91
C ARG A 112 -3.23 16.54 -5.22
N PHE A 113 -4.15 15.58 -5.15
CA PHE A 113 -4.77 14.99 -6.34
C PHE A 113 -6.13 15.61 -6.62
N SER A 114 -6.37 15.93 -7.89
CA SER A 114 -7.68 16.39 -8.36
C SER A 114 -8.74 15.29 -8.20
N ARG A 115 -10.02 15.68 -8.17
CA ARG A 115 -11.13 14.71 -8.14
C ARG A 115 -11.11 13.79 -9.37
N ALA A 116 -10.79 14.35 -10.55
CA ALA A 116 -10.66 13.58 -11.79
C ALA A 116 -9.56 12.50 -11.69
N SER A 117 -8.40 12.84 -11.13
CA SER A 117 -7.31 11.87 -10.94
C SER A 117 -7.70 10.76 -9.97
N LYS A 118 -8.41 11.08 -8.88
CA LYS A 118 -8.89 10.08 -7.91
C LYS A 118 -9.84 9.10 -8.56
N THR A 119 -10.82 9.61 -9.32
CA THR A 119 -11.79 8.77 -10.04
C THR A 119 -11.12 7.95 -11.13
N ALA A 120 -10.22 8.55 -11.92
CA ALA A 120 -9.49 7.86 -12.98
C ALA A 120 -8.71 6.65 -12.42
N TRP A 121 -7.97 6.82 -11.33
CA TRP A 121 -7.23 5.72 -10.70
C TRP A 121 -8.13 4.63 -10.12
N THR A 122 -9.28 4.99 -9.52
CA THR A 122 -10.23 3.99 -9.00
C THR A 122 -10.99 3.22 -10.07
N VAL A 123 -11.12 3.78 -11.28
CA VAL A 123 -11.86 3.14 -12.39
C VAL A 123 -10.90 2.40 -13.31
N ALA A 124 -9.79 3.04 -13.69
CA ALA A 124 -8.84 2.48 -14.63
C ALA A 124 -8.23 1.17 -14.12
N VAL A 125 -7.84 1.10 -12.84
CA VAL A 125 -7.18 -0.10 -12.31
C VAL A 125 -8.11 -1.33 -12.30
N PRO A 126 -9.34 -1.27 -11.77
CA PRO A 126 -10.27 -2.40 -11.86
C PRO A 126 -10.65 -2.76 -13.30
N VAL A 127 -10.82 -1.76 -14.18
CA VAL A 127 -11.14 -2.00 -15.59
C VAL A 127 -9.98 -2.73 -16.27
N LEU A 128 -8.74 -2.28 -16.10
CA LEU A 128 -7.56 -2.95 -16.66
C LEU A 128 -7.42 -4.38 -16.10
N ALA A 129 -7.64 -4.57 -14.79
CA ALA A 129 -7.62 -5.89 -14.18
C ALA A 129 -8.70 -6.81 -14.79
N PHE A 130 -9.93 -6.30 -14.96
CA PHE A 130 -11.02 -7.05 -15.57
C PHE A 130 -10.74 -7.39 -17.03
N LEU A 131 -10.21 -6.43 -17.81
CA LEU A 131 -9.80 -6.66 -19.19
C LEU A 131 -8.67 -7.68 -19.30
N TYR A 132 -7.69 -7.64 -18.40
CA TYR A 132 -6.61 -8.63 -18.34
C TYR A 132 -7.14 -10.02 -18.01
N ILE A 133 -8.04 -10.14 -17.02
CA ILE A 133 -8.68 -11.41 -16.66
C ILE A 133 -9.50 -11.94 -17.84
N ALA A 134 -10.30 -11.08 -18.49
CA ALA A 134 -11.09 -11.46 -19.65
C ALA A 134 -10.21 -11.90 -20.83
N PHE A 135 -9.10 -11.19 -21.06
CA PHE A 135 -8.09 -11.56 -22.05
C PHE A 135 -7.50 -12.94 -21.73
N LEU A 136 -7.07 -13.19 -20.49
CA LEU A 136 -6.56 -14.49 -20.09
C LEU A 136 -7.62 -15.58 -20.31
N ILE A 137 -8.86 -15.41 -19.84
CA ILE A 137 -9.92 -16.40 -20.03
C ILE A 137 -10.15 -16.68 -21.52
N ARG A 138 -10.13 -15.65 -22.37
CA ARG A 138 -10.43 -15.77 -23.80
C ARG A 138 -9.32 -16.44 -24.61
N TYR A 139 -8.06 -16.15 -24.27
CA TYR A 139 -6.88 -16.55 -25.05
C TYR A 139 -6.02 -17.61 -24.36
N TRP A 140 -6.34 -18.01 -23.13
CA TRP A 140 -5.63 -19.07 -22.40
C TRP A 140 -5.48 -20.37 -23.20
N PRO A 141 -6.52 -20.90 -23.87
CA PRO A 141 -6.38 -22.15 -24.63
C PRO A 141 -5.39 -22.04 -25.79
N ASP A 142 -5.31 -20.88 -26.44
CA ASP A 142 -4.40 -20.63 -27.54
C ASP A 142 -2.97 -20.46 -27.04
N LEU A 143 -2.80 -19.71 -25.94
CA LEU A 143 -1.51 -19.52 -25.29
C LEU A 143 -0.95 -20.85 -24.78
N GLU A 144 -1.78 -21.70 -24.19
CA GLU A 144 -1.38 -23.03 -23.71
C GLU A 144 -0.90 -23.92 -24.86
N ARG A 145 -1.61 -23.92 -26.00
CA ARG A 145 -1.19 -24.65 -27.21
C ARG A 145 0.15 -24.15 -27.74
N PHE A 146 0.32 -22.84 -27.84
CA PHE A 146 1.58 -22.23 -28.28
C PHE A 146 2.75 -22.55 -27.34
N LEU A 147 2.54 -22.43 -26.03
CA LEU A 147 3.57 -22.72 -25.02
C LEU A 147 3.96 -24.20 -25.03
N ARG A 148 3.00 -25.13 -25.19
CA ARG A 148 3.28 -26.57 -25.29
C ARG A 148 4.11 -26.91 -26.53
N ALA A 149 3.76 -26.33 -27.69
CA ALA A 149 4.53 -26.49 -28.92
C ALA A 149 5.95 -25.89 -28.81
N ALA A 150 6.10 -24.73 -28.17
CA ALA A 150 7.40 -24.08 -27.99
C ALA A 150 8.33 -24.82 -27.00
N VAL A 151 7.76 -25.52 -26.01
CA VAL A 151 8.51 -26.31 -25.02
C VAL A 151 8.82 -27.73 -25.55
N GLY A 152 8.39 -28.07 -26.76
CA GLY A 152 8.69 -29.37 -27.40
C GLY A 152 8.12 -30.56 -26.63
N ARG A 153 6.98 -30.36 -25.94
CA ARG A 153 6.33 -31.41 -25.13
C ARG A 153 5.30 -32.21 -25.93
N ASP A 154 5.62 -32.45 -27.20
CA ASP A 154 4.84 -33.30 -28.10
C ASP A 154 5.47 -34.70 -28.06
N GLY A 155 5.21 -35.39 -26.95
CA GLY A 155 5.64 -36.76 -26.65
C GLY A 155 4.91 -37.27 -25.42
#